data_AF-A0A804PJH1-F1
#
_entry.id   AF-A0A804PJH1-F1
#
_cell.length_a   1.000
_cell.length_b   1.000
_cell.length_c   1.000
_cell.angle_alpha   90.00
_cell.angle_beta   90.00
_cell.angle_gamma   90.00
#
_symmetry.space_group_name_H-M   'P 1'
#
loop_
_entity.id
_entity.type
_entity.pdbx_description
1 polymer ?
#
loop_
_entity_poly.entity_id
_entity_poly.type
_entity_poly.pdbx_seq_one_letter_code
_entity_poly.pdbx_strand_id
1 'polypeptide(L)'
;MRGTIGYIAPEMISRSFGAISSKSDVYSFDMHELERKLCIAGLRCIQMKPQDRPTMGEIIEMLECGTHGLGLQMPSRPFFCEDDDPNMPAADSYHFSSELTAISEEDG
;
A
#
# COMPACT_ATOMS: atom_id res chain seq x y z
N MET A 1 -19.77 -18.74 6.39
CA MET A 1 -18.62 -18.91 5.48
C MET A 1 -17.84 -17.61 5.46
N ARG A 2 -16.55 -17.61 5.81
CA ARG A 2 -15.65 -16.48 5.53
C ARG A 2 -15.11 -16.67 4.12
N GLY A 3 -15.36 -15.74 3.23
CA GLY A 3 -14.91 -15.74 1.84
C GLY A 3 -14.66 -14.31 1.36
N THR A 4 -13.94 -14.17 0.26
CA THR A 4 -13.48 -12.90 -0.31
C THR A 4 -14.57 -12.25 -1.16
N ILE A 5 -15.61 -11.74 -0.48
CA ILE A 5 -16.82 -11.21 -1.14
C ILE A 5 -16.52 -10.03 -2.08
N GLY A 6 -15.41 -9.32 -1.86
CA GLY A 6 -15.02 -8.13 -2.63
C GLY A 6 -14.68 -8.40 -4.10
N TYR A 7 -14.35 -9.63 -4.48
CA TYR A 7 -14.10 -9.98 -5.89
C TYR A 7 -15.29 -10.64 -6.57
N ILE A 8 -16.35 -10.99 -5.84
CA ILE A 8 -17.50 -11.69 -6.40
C ILE A 8 -18.35 -10.69 -7.17
N ALA A 9 -18.49 -10.91 -8.49
CA ALA A 9 -19.38 -10.10 -9.31
C ALA A 9 -20.83 -10.16 -8.78
N PRO A 10 -21.57 -9.03 -8.77
CA PRO A 10 -22.86 -8.93 -8.10
C PRO A 10 -23.92 -9.90 -8.66
N GLU A 11 -23.86 -10.23 -9.96
CA GLU A 11 -24.71 -11.22 -10.61
C GLU A 11 -24.50 -12.66 -10.09
N MET A 12 -23.34 -12.95 -9.47
CA MET A 12 -23.10 -14.24 -8.82
C MET A 12 -23.81 -14.35 -7.46
N ILE A 13 -24.14 -13.22 -6.83
CA ILE A 13 -24.86 -13.18 -5.54
C ILE A 13 -26.36 -13.09 -5.77
N SER A 14 -26.80 -12.31 -6.76
CA SER A 14 -28.21 -12.17 -7.10
C SER A 14 -28.43 -12.00 -8.60
N ARG A 15 -29.36 -12.79 -9.16
CA ARG A 15 -29.79 -12.70 -10.56
C ARG A 15 -30.45 -11.36 -10.90
N SER A 16 -30.80 -10.54 -9.91
CA SER A 16 -31.31 -9.19 -10.13
C SER A 16 -30.29 -8.25 -10.78
N PHE A 17 -28.99 -8.53 -10.64
CA PHE A 17 -27.91 -7.73 -11.22
C PHE A 17 -27.58 -8.10 -12.67
N GLY A 18 -28.08 -9.23 -13.15
CA GLY A 18 -27.84 -9.71 -14.51
C GLY A 18 -27.72 -11.23 -14.58
N ALA A 19 -27.45 -11.72 -15.78
CA ALA A 19 -27.14 -13.13 -16.01
C ALA A 19 -25.65 -13.37 -15.73
N ILE A 20 -25.36 -14.46 -15.01
CA ILE A 20 -23.99 -14.93 -14.82
C ILE A 20 -23.37 -15.20 -16.18
N SER A 21 -22.20 -14.61 -16.40
CA SER A 21 -21.48 -14.58 -17.67
C SER A 21 -19.98 -14.61 -17.40
N SER A 22 -19.18 -14.82 -18.43
CA SER A 22 -17.71 -14.64 -18.38
C SER A 22 -17.28 -13.24 -17.93
N LYS A 23 -18.17 -12.24 -17.96
CA LYS A 23 -17.92 -10.91 -17.36
C LYS A 23 -17.68 -10.95 -15.85
N SER A 24 -18.19 -11.98 -15.16
CA SER A 24 -17.97 -12.17 -13.73
C SER A 24 -16.49 -12.40 -13.41
N ASP A 25 -15.80 -13.14 -14.28
CA ASP A 25 -14.36 -13.42 -14.15
C ASP A 25 -13.53 -12.15 -14.39
N VAL A 26 -13.93 -11.34 -15.38
CA VAL A 26 -13.31 -10.04 -15.66
C VAL A 26 -13.43 -9.11 -14.46
N TYR A 27 -14.63 -9.00 -13.86
CA TYR A 27 -14.83 -8.21 -12.63
C TYR A 27 -13.91 -8.69 -11.50
N SER A 28 -13.87 -10.00 -11.28
CA SER A 28 -13.04 -10.59 -10.22
C SER A 28 -11.55 -10.29 -10.43
N PHE A 29 -11.08 -10.38 -11.68
CA PHE A 29 -9.72 -10.06 -12.07
C PHE A 29 -9.39 -8.58 -11.86
N ASP A 30 -10.25 -7.67 -12.35
CA ASP A 30 -10.05 -6.22 -12.23
C ASP A 30 -10.00 -5.78 -10.77
N MET A 31 -10.89 -6.33 -9.94
CA MET A 31 -10.90 -6.06 -8.49
C MET A 31 -9.62 -6.55 -7.81
N HIS A 32 -9.12 -7.74 -8.19
CA HIS A 32 -7.86 -8.26 -7.66
C HIS A 32 -6.66 -7.43 -8.12
N GLU A 33 -6.64 -6.96 -9.37
CA GLU A 33 -5.58 -6.10 -9.87
C GLU A 33 -5.57 -4.74 -9.15
N LEU A 34 -6.74 -4.13 -8.96
CA LEU A 34 -6.88 -2.87 -8.23
C LEU A 34 -6.38 -3.00 -6.80
N GLU A 35 -6.78 -4.04 -6.08
CA GLU A 35 -6.33 -4.27 -4.70
C GLU A 35 -4.82 -4.42 -4.63
N ARG A 36 -4.23 -5.20 -5.55
CA ARG A 36 -2.78 -5.40 -5.60
C ARG A 36 -2.05 -4.07 -5.83
N LYS A 37 -2.52 -3.25 -6.77
CA LYS A 37 -1.94 -1.92 -7.07
C LYS A 37 -2.03 -0.99 -5.86
N LEU A 38 -3.19 -0.94 -5.19
CA LEU A 38 -3.39 -0.13 -3.99
C LEU A 38 -2.50 -0.59 -2.83
N CYS A 39 -2.35 -1.90 -2.64
CA CYS A 39 -1.44 -2.45 -1.64
C CYS A 39 0.02 -2.01 -1.90
N ILE A 40 0.50 -2.13 -3.13
CA ILE A 40 1.87 -1.72 -3.48
C ILE A 40 2.04 -0.19 -3.33
N ALA A 41 1.08 0.59 -3.83
CA ALA A 41 1.07 2.04 -3.68
C ALA A 41 1.13 2.47 -2.21
N GLY A 42 0.24 1.91 -1.39
CA GLY A 42 0.22 2.14 0.05
C GLY A 42 1.57 1.82 0.68
N LEU A 43 2.09 0.60 0.49
CA LEU A 43 3.36 0.16 1.06
C LEU A 43 4.56 1.03 0.64
N ARG A 44 4.55 1.58 -0.57
CA ARG A 44 5.59 2.51 -1.03
C ARG A 44 5.47 3.90 -0.40
N CYS A 45 4.24 4.39 -0.19
CA CYS A 45 4.01 5.69 0.46
C CYS A 45 4.51 5.74 1.92
N ILE A 46 4.45 4.62 2.64
CA ILE A 46 4.82 4.54 4.06
C ILE A 46 6.25 4.02 4.30
N GLN A 47 7.11 4.05 3.28
CA GLN A 47 8.53 3.72 3.43
C GLN A 47 9.24 4.66 4.42
N MET A 48 10.17 4.09 5.21
CA MET A 48 10.91 4.82 6.23
C MET A 48 11.88 5.83 5.61
N LYS A 49 12.62 5.41 4.58
CA LYS A 49 13.54 6.30 3.87
C LYS A 49 12.75 7.21 2.93
N PRO A 50 12.87 8.54 3.03
CA PRO A 50 12.12 9.48 2.20
C PRO A 50 12.33 9.27 0.70
N GLN A 51 13.53 8.85 0.30
CA GLN A 51 13.89 8.57 -1.10
C GLN A 51 13.19 7.34 -1.70
N ASP A 52 12.64 6.46 -0.86
CA ASP A 52 11.90 5.28 -1.31
C ASP A 52 10.39 5.58 -1.46
N ARG A 53 9.96 6.78 -1.02
CA ARG A 53 8.57 7.22 -1.17
C ARG A 53 8.36 7.76 -2.59
N PRO A 54 7.34 7.29 -3.30
CA PRO A 54 7.05 7.73 -4.64
C PRO A 54 6.47 9.15 -4.63
N THR A 55 6.76 9.87 -5.70
CA THR A 55 6.04 11.09 -6.06
C THR A 55 4.59 10.76 -6.40
N MET A 56 3.71 11.77 -6.35
CA MET A 56 2.33 11.59 -6.81
C MET A 56 2.25 11.11 -8.26
N GLY A 57 3.16 11.55 -9.12
CA GLY A 57 3.21 11.11 -10.52
C GLY A 57 3.47 9.61 -10.65
N GLU A 58 4.44 9.08 -9.89
CA GLU A 58 4.73 7.64 -9.86
C GLU A 58 3.58 6.82 -9.27
N ILE A 59 2.89 7.34 -8.24
CA ILE A 59 1.68 6.69 -7.71
C ILE A 59 0.59 6.60 -8.77
N ILE A 60 0.32 7.70 -9.48
CA ILE A 60 -0.67 7.72 -10.56
C ILE A 60 -0.26 6.73 -11.64
N GLU A 61 1.01 6.72 -12.04
CA GLU A 61 1.50 5.81 -13.06
C GLU A 61 1.36 4.34 -12.64
N MET A 62 1.61 3.99 -11.37
CA MET A 62 1.34 2.62 -10.88
C MET A 62 -0.15 2.24 -10.90
N LEU A 63 -1.04 3.20 -10.66
CA LEU A 63 -2.48 2.96 -10.64
C LEU A 63 -3.05 2.84 -12.05
N GLU A 64 -2.61 3.71 -12.96
CA GLU A 64 -3.09 3.79 -14.34
C GLU A 64 -2.41 2.78 -15.28
N CYS A 65 -1.12 2.48 -15.08
CA CYS A 65 -0.39 1.56 -15.94
C CYS A 65 -0.90 0.12 -15.72
N GLY A 66 -1.17 -0.61 -16.81
CA GLY A 66 -1.65 -2.00 -16.75
C GLY A 66 -0.67 -2.94 -16.04
N THR A 67 -1.09 -4.19 -15.84
CA THR A 67 -0.42 -5.31 -15.13
C THR A 67 1.12 -5.44 -15.22
N HIS A 68 1.79 -4.79 -16.17
CA HIS A 68 3.23 -4.88 -16.45
C HIS A 68 4.06 -3.62 -16.13
N GLY A 69 3.50 -2.61 -15.47
CA GLY A 69 4.29 -1.47 -15.00
C GLY A 69 5.42 -1.91 -14.05
N LEU A 70 6.67 -1.58 -14.39
CA LEU A 70 7.90 -1.86 -13.60
C LEU A 70 7.79 -1.47 -12.10
N GLY A 71 6.84 -0.61 -11.74
CA GLY A 71 6.55 -0.19 -10.36
C GLY A 71 5.77 -1.20 -9.51
N LEU A 72 5.15 -2.23 -10.09
CA LEU A 72 4.30 -3.16 -9.34
C LEU A 72 5.06 -4.28 -8.61
N GLN A 73 6.37 -4.15 -8.40
CA GLN A 73 7.06 -5.06 -7.50
C GLN A 73 6.73 -4.67 -6.05
N MET A 74 6.21 -5.65 -5.30
CA MET A 74 6.04 -5.54 -3.86
C MET A 74 7.36 -5.09 -3.23
N PRO A 75 7.35 -4.00 -2.44
CA PRO A 75 8.57 -3.55 -1.80
C PRO A 75 9.10 -4.67 -0.89
N SER A 76 10.34 -5.08 -1.14
CA SER A 76 10.98 -6.25 -0.54
C SER A 76 11.08 -6.19 0.98
N ARG A 77 10.99 -4.97 1.55
CA ARG A 77 10.99 -4.72 3.00
C ARG A 77 9.87 -3.75 3.36
N PRO A 78 8.75 -4.25 3.90
CA PRO A 78 7.76 -3.42 4.57
C PRO A 78 8.32 -3.09 5.98
N PHE A 79 8.61 -1.81 6.24
CA PHE A 79 8.75 -1.19 7.57
C PHE A 79 10.00 -1.41 8.42
N PHE A 80 10.86 -2.39 8.13
CA PHE A 80 12.02 -2.60 9.01
C PHE A 80 13.20 -1.70 8.66
N CYS A 81 13.44 -0.73 9.54
CA CYS A 81 14.69 -0.02 9.67
C CYS A 81 15.49 -0.68 10.79
N GLU A 82 16.10 -1.85 10.58
CA GLU A 82 17.12 -2.43 11.49
C GLU A 82 18.20 -3.23 10.71
N ASP A 83 19.42 -3.05 11.20
CA ASP A 83 20.76 -3.17 10.60
C ASP A 83 21.43 -4.55 10.67
N ASP A 84 22.51 -4.71 9.90
CA ASP A 84 23.72 -5.47 10.31
C ASP A 84 24.90 -4.98 9.44
N ASP A 85 25.43 -3.79 9.75
CA ASP A 85 26.79 -3.44 9.36
C ASP A 85 27.71 -3.83 10.54
N PRO A 86 28.55 -4.87 10.42
CA PRO A 86 29.39 -5.36 11.53
C PRO A 86 30.55 -4.41 11.92
N ASN A 87 30.50 -3.13 11.52
CA ASN A 87 31.55 -2.15 11.78
C ASN A 87 31.00 -0.78 12.19
N MET A 88 30.26 -0.72 13.30
CA MET A 88 29.99 0.54 14.00
C MET A 88 30.70 0.57 15.36
N PRO A 89 31.69 1.47 15.57
CA PRO A 89 32.23 1.72 16.88
C PRO A 89 31.20 2.51 17.70
N ALA A 90 30.99 2.09 18.95
CA ALA A 90 30.16 2.81 19.90
C ALA A 90 30.76 4.21 20.17
N ALA A 91 30.24 5.25 19.51
CA ALA A 91 30.42 6.65 19.92
C ALA A 91 29.43 7.56 19.17
N ASP A 92 28.49 8.11 19.94
CA ASP A 92 27.99 9.49 19.89
C ASP A 92 27.56 10.08 18.53
N SER A 93 26.24 10.05 18.26
CA SER A 93 25.44 11.20 17.77
C SER A 93 24.27 10.76 16.88
N TYR A 94 23.07 10.60 17.45
CA TYR A 94 21.83 11.02 16.78
C TYR A 94 20.82 11.52 17.82
N HIS A 95 21.02 12.79 18.16
CA HIS A 95 20.01 13.66 18.70
C HIS A 95 18.93 13.91 17.61
N PHE A 96 17.98 12.99 17.46
CA PHE A 96 16.62 13.36 17.06
C PHE A 96 15.81 13.43 18.35
N SER A 97 16.02 14.54 19.06
CA SER A 97 15.35 14.81 20.32
C SER A 97 13.85 14.74 20.14
N SER A 98 13.23 13.95 21.00
CA SER A 98 11.80 13.99 21.27
C SER A 98 11.42 15.39 21.76
N GLU A 99 11.13 16.32 20.85
CA GLU A 99 10.26 17.46 21.16
C GLU A 99 8.86 17.13 20.64
N LEU A 100 8.14 16.28 21.38
CA LEU A 100 6.68 16.38 21.39
C LEU A 100 6.35 17.64 22.17
N THR A 101 6.04 18.72 21.47
CA THR A 101 5.45 19.90 22.10
C THR A 101 4.12 19.48 22.71
N ALA A 102 4.06 19.50 24.05
CA ALA A 102 2.82 19.27 24.78
C ALA A 102 1.79 20.32 24.34
N ILE A 103 0.73 19.88 23.67
CA ILE A 103 -0.46 20.70 23.49
C ILE A 103 -1.07 20.92 24.87
N SER A 104 -1.01 22.16 25.36
CA SER A 104 -1.71 22.57 26.58
C SER A 104 -3.06 23.14 26.16
N GLU A 105 -4.15 22.59 26.70
CA GLU A 105 -5.49 23.15 26.53
C GLU A 105 -5.60 24.41 27.42
N GLU A 106 -5.88 25.56 26.81
CA GLU A 106 -6.19 26.80 27.51
C GLU A 106 -7.69 26.83 27.80
N ASP A 107 -8.06 26.78 29.08
CA ASP A 107 -9.43 26.95 29.57
C ASP A 107 -9.71 28.47 29.66
N GLY A 108 -10.77 28.92 28.98
CA GLY A 108 -11.17 30.33 28.86
C GLY A 108 -12.24 30.78 29.85
#